data_AF-A0A8S1Y6I1-F1
#
_entry.id   AF-A0A8S1Y6I1-F1
#
_cell.length_a   1.000
_cell.length_b   1.000
_cell.length_c   1.000
_cell.angle_alpha   90.00
_cell.angle_beta   90.00
_cell.angle_gamma   90.00
#
_symmetry.space_group_name_H-M   'P 1'
#
loop_
_entity.id
_entity.type
_entity.pdbx_description
1 polymer ?
#
loop_
_entity_poly.entity_id
_entity_poly.type
_entity_poly.pdbx_seq_one_letter_code
_entity_poly.pdbx_strand_id
1 'polypeptide(L)'
;MEITNCQHPNHDSQRIKYVCVDPQCSIPKKIGCADCFLDDHITHIRKTTTQFKDFVNESIQQINQVEFQQASNSPQKDLEKQIDTELDSCMDCIKQKFNSIKGDLKGQIDSDMIKISDNCTQYQQNMNNELEPFKTTIRNDLHILNQTELNSLVKFYQEAPKIHKHYSKAAEQIQEEKQKIKQKKQKYLAKMRSIMQILLKDFNELMTSKNVQFDDCFDYETPQKQIMSPNKMINLVETARSSRRFPMSQTQKKYFLAAVTKKLE
;
A
#
# COMPACT_ATOMS: atom_id res chain seq x y z
N MET A 1 29.93 55.73 39.55
CA MET A 1 30.16 56.27 40.91
C MET A 1 30.12 55.09 41.88
N GLU A 2 31.20 54.83 42.62
CA GLU A 2 31.20 53.82 43.68
C GLU A 2 30.43 54.35 44.89
N ILE A 3 29.24 53.82 45.15
CA ILE A 3 28.46 54.18 46.34
C ILE A 3 29.06 53.38 47.51
N THR A 4 30.10 53.93 48.14
CA THR A 4 30.78 53.32 49.28
C THR A 4 30.08 53.59 50.61
N ASN A 5 29.33 54.70 50.68
CA ASN A 5 28.68 55.22 51.89
C ASN A 5 27.17 55.34 51.73
N CYS A 6 26.45 55.10 52.82
CA CYS A 6 25.00 55.18 52.90
C CYS A 6 24.52 56.60 52.60
N GLN A 7 23.53 56.72 51.73
CA GLN A 7 22.93 58.01 51.34
C GLN A 7 21.68 58.35 52.16
N HIS A 8 21.39 57.59 53.23
CA HIS A 8 20.21 57.83 54.05
C HIS A 8 20.50 58.98 55.04
N PRO A 9 19.63 60.01 55.13
CA PRO A 9 19.90 61.24 55.90
C PRO A 9 20.27 61.01 57.37
N ASN A 10 19.77 59.93 57.96
CA ASN A 10 19.91 59.63 59.38
C ASN A 10 20.91 58.50 59.70
N HIS A 11 21.69 58.02 58.72
CA HIS A 11 22.60 56.87 58.90
C HIS A 11 24.09 57.26 58.82
N ASP A 12 24.42 58.52 59.15
CA ASP A 12 25.80 59.05 59.30
C ASP A 12 26.79 58.64 58.20
N SER A 13 26.34 58.55 56.95
CA SER A 13 27.17 58.10 55.82
C SER A 13 27.90 56.77 56.05
N GLN A 14 27.31 55.86 56.84
CA GLN A 14 27.91 54.57 57.16
C GLN A 14 28.27 53.75 55.92
N ARG A 15 29.35 52.98 56.00
CA ARG A 15 29.79 52.12 54.89
C ARG A 15 28.71 51.10 54.52
N ILE A 16 28.43 51.01 53.22
CA ILE A 16 27.55 49.99 52.66
C ILE A 16 28.22 48.62 52.80
N LYS A 17 27.53 47.67 53.43
CA LYS A 17 28.09 46.34 53.76
C LYS A 17 27.15 45.19 53.46
N TYR A 18 25.84 45.44 53.32
CA TYR A 18 24.83 44.39 53.21
C TYR A 18 24.00 44.52 51.95
N VAL A 19 23.59 43.37 51.42
CA VAL A 19 22.69 43.19 50.28
C VAL A 19 21.53 42.31 50.72
N CYS A 20 20.29 42.74 50.45
CA CYS A 20 19.08 41.98 50.68
C CYS A 20 18.92 40.99 49.53
N VAL A 21 18.84 39.71 49.85
CA VAL A 21 18.73 38.60 48.89
C VAL A 21 17.42 37.83 49.06
N ASP A 22 16.48 38.39 49.83
CA ASP A 22 15.17 37.80 50.06
C ASP A 22 14.32 37.87 48.78
N PRO A 23 13.86 36.72 48.24
CA PRO A 23 13.06 36.68 47.02
C PRO A 23 11.72 37.43 47.12
N GLN A 24 11.18 37.58 48.33
CA GLN A 24 9.87 38.20 48.57
C GLN A 24 9.98 39.67 48.98
N CYS A 25 11.20 40.21 49.06
CA CYS A 25 11.39 41.61 49.41
C CYS A 25 10.90 42.52 48.28
N SER A 26 9.91 43.37 48.55
CA SER A 26 9.38 44.38 47.62
C SER A 26 10.05 45.76 47.74
N ILE A 27 10.90 45.95 48.74
CA ILE A 27 11.55 47.24 49.03
C ILE A 27 12.58 47.57 47.94
N PRO A 28 12.54 48.75 47.30
CA PRO A 28 13.39 49.07 46.15
C PRO A 28 14.89 49.09 46.44
N LYS A 29 15.30 49.60 47.61
CA LYS A 29 16.71 49.73 47.97
C LYS A 29 17.23 48.40 48.52
N LYS A 30 17.92 47.60 47.70
CA LYS A 30 18.44 46.28 48.11
C LYS A 30 19.79 46.30 48.81
N ILE A 31 20.46 47.45 48.86
CA ILE A 31 21.83 47.57 49.35
C ILE A 31 21.95 48.72 50.36
N GLY A 32 22.69 48.52 51.44
CA GLY A 32 22.74 49.47 52.54
C GLY A 32 23.79 49.19 53.62
N CYS A 33 23.88 50.11 54.58
CA CYS A 33 24.62 49.92 55.83
C CYS A 33 23.83 49.04 56.81
N ALA A 34 24.33 48.84 58.03
CA ALA A 34 23.64 48.05 59.05
C ALA A 34 22.26 48.67 59.39
N ASP A 35 22.21 49.99 59.54
CA ASP A 35 20.98 50.70 59.95
C ASP A 35 19.89 50.65 58.88
N CYS A 36 20.24 50.74 57.59
CA CYS A 36 19.28 50.49 56.50
C CYS A 36 18.60 49.12 56.62
N PHE A 37 19.33 48.11 57.10
CA PHE A 37 18.77 46.77 57.25
C PHE A 37 18.03 46.59 58.58
N LEU A 38 18.28 47.45 59.57
CA LEU A 38 17.52 47.50 60.81
C LEU A 38 16.24 48.33 60.67
N ASP A 39 16.18 49.25 59.72
CA ASP A 39 14.96 50.04 59.49
C ASP A 39 14.01 49.32 58.53
N ASP A 40 14.52 48.93 57.36
CA ASP A 40 13.69 48.49 56.25
C ASP A 40 13.73 46.97 56.00
N HIS A 41 14.71 46.25 56.54
CA HIS A 41 14.96 44.84 56.17
C HIS A 41 15.19 43.89 57.34
N ILE A 42 14.64 44.20 58.53
CA ILE A 42 14.91 43.47 59.79
C ILE A 42 14.71 41.96 59.62
N THR A 43 13.64 41.58 58.93
CA THR A 43 13.19 40.19 58.76
C THR A 43 13.69 39.54 57.47
N HIS A 44 14.39 40.27 56.61
CA HIS A 44 14.81 39.76 55.31
C HIS A 44 16.14 39.03 55.37
N ILE A 45 16.30 38.07 54.46
CA ILE A 45 17.56 37.40 54.22
C ILE A 45 18.58 38.39 53.65
N ARG A 46 19.74 38.52 54.31
CA ARG A 46 20.83 39.43 53.91
C ARG A 46 22.16 38.70 53.80
N LYS A 47 23.00 39.16 52.87
CA LYS A 47 24.42 38.76 52.74
C LYS A 47 25.31 39.99 52.82
N THR A 48 26.57 39.82 53.20
CA THR A 48 27.53 40.92 53.02
C THR A 48 27.81 41.12 51.53
N THR A 49 28.24 42.32 51.14
CA THR A 49 28.61 42.62 49.74
C THR A 49 29.67 41.66 49.21
N THR A 50 30.61 41.22 50.04
CA THR A 50 31.62 40.21 49.68
C THR A 50 30.99 38.85 49.42
N GLN A 51 30.16 38.35 50.35
CA GLN A 51 29.48 37.06 50.19
C GLN A 51 28.53 37.04 48.99
N PHE A 52 27.86 38.16 48.70
CA PHE A 52 27.03 38.30 47.52
C PHE A 52 27.85 38.24 46.24
N LYS A 53 28.98 38.97 46.18
CA LYS A 53 29.89 38.96 45.05
C LYS A 53 30.44 37.55 44.76
N ASP A 54 30.88 36.85 45.81
CA ASP A 54 31.43 35.50 45.68
C ASP A 54 30.35 34.53 45.15
N PHE A 55 29.15 34.59 45.70
CA PHE A 55 28.01 33.78 45.25
C PHE A 55 27.61 34.06 43.79
N VAL A 56 27.57 35.33 43.38
CA VAL A 56 27.26 35.71 41.99
C VAL A 56 28.34 35.20 41.04
N ASN A 57 29.62 35.35 41.40
CA ASN A 57 30.72 34.83 40.59
C ASN A 57 30.65 33.31 40.44
N GLU A 58 30.37 32.58 41.52
CA GLU A 58 30.20 31.13 41.47
C GLU A 58 29.00 30.73 40.60
N SER A 59 27.86 31.41 40.75
CA SER A 59 26.66 31.16 39.93
C SER A 59 26.93 31.42 38.44
N ILE A 60 27.66 32.49 38.11
CA ILE A 60 28.08 32.79 36.73
C ILE A 60 28.96 31.67 36.18
N GLN A 61 29.92 31.18 36.96
CA GLN A 61 30.78 30.07 36.55
C GLN A 61 29.98 28.78 36.33
N GLN A 62 29.03 28.47 37.20
CA GLN A 62 28.14 27.31 37.06
C GLN A 62 27.27 27.41 35.80
N ILE A 63 26.71 28.59 35.52
CA ILE A 63 25.91 28.83 34.30
C ILE A 63 26.79 28.72 33.05
N ASN A 64 28.01 29.26 33.08
CA ASN A 64 28.94 29.19 31.95
C ASN A 64 29.44 27.77 31.65
N GLN A 65 29.34 26.86 32.62
CA GLN A 65 29.63 25.43 32.43
C GLN A 65 28.45 24.66 31.79
N VAL A 66 27.29 25.29 31.63
CA VAL A 66 26.16 24.66 30.93
C VAL A 66 26.47 24.62 29.43
N GLU A 67 26.86 23.43 28.97
CA GLU A 67 27.02 23.16 27.54
C GLU A 67 25.66 22.85 26.91
N PHE A 68 25.22 23.70 26.00
CA PHE A 68 24.09 23.37 25.12
C PHE A 68 24.59 22.45 24.01
N GLN A 69 24.14 21.19 24.02
CA GLN A 69 24.38 20.30 22.89
C GLN A 69 23.58 20.77 21.67
N GLN A 70 24.24 20.89 20.51
CA GLN A 70 23.54 21.10 19.25
C GLN A 70 22.64 19.90 18.97
N ALA A 71 21.36 20.16 18.68
CA ALA A 71 20.46 19.14 18.17
C ALA A 71 21.04 18.58 16.86
N SER A 72 21.45 17.32 16.86
CA SER A 72 21.97 16.65 15.66
C SER A 72 20.80 16.03 14.88
N ASN A 73 20.77 16.25 13.56
CA ASN A 73 19.73 15.72 12.67
C ASN A 73 19.86 14.21 12.39
N SER A 74 20.68 13.46 13.13
CA SER A 74 20.96 12.05 12.81
C SER A 74 19.72 11.14 12.95
N PRO A 75 18.88 11.25 14.00
CA PRO A 75 17.70 10.38 14.11
C PRO A 75 16.67 10.65 13.02
N GLN A 76 16.60 11.90 12.53
CA GLN A 76 15.69 12.30 11.48
C GLN A 76 16.07 11.70 10.12
N LYS A 77 17.36 11.68 9.78
CA LYS A 77 17.86 11.05 8.55
C LYS A 77 17.63 9.54 8.50
N ASP A 78 17.70 8.87 9.65
CA ASP A 78 17.45 7.42 9.73
C ASP A 78 15.96 7.11 9.55
N LEU A 79 15.07 7.95 10.09
CA LEU A 79 13.63 7.82 9.91
C LEU A 79 13.22 8.07 8.44
N GLU A 80 13.75 9.10 7.80
CA GLU A 80 13.50 9.38 6.37
C GLU A 80 13.88 8.18 5.50
N LYS A 81 15.08 7.62 5.70
CA LYS A 81 15.51 6.42 4.97
C LYS A 81 14.62 5.20 5.22
N GLN A 82 14.15 5.01 6.45
CA GLN A 82 13.23 3.91 6.76
C GLN A 82 11.88 4.09 6.06
N ILE A 83 11.35 5.31 6.06
CA ILE A 83 10.11 5.65 5.34
C ILE A 83 10.26 5.37 3.84
N ASP A 84 11.35 5.83 3.23
CA ASP A 84 11.62 5.60 1.80
C ASP A 84 11.70 4.09 1.50
N THR A 85 12.42 3.32 2.33
CA THR A 85 12.57 1.87 2.16
C THR A 85 11.23 1.14 2.25
N GLU A 86 10.38 1.48 3.22
CA GLU A 86 9.05 0.87 3.38
C GLU A 86 8.12 1.24 2.23
N LEU A 87 8.16 2.49 1.76
CA LEU A 87 7.38 2.94 0.61
C LEU A 87 7.79 2.21 -0.68
N ASP A 88 9.08 2.12 -0.96
CA ASP A 88 9.60 1.43 -2.13
C ASP A 88 9.23 -0.06 -2.11
N SER A 89 9.38 -0.72 -0.96
CA SER A 89 8.97 -2.10 -0.75
C SER A 89 7.47 -2.31 -1.01
N CYS A 90 6.63 -1.40 -0.51
CA CYS A 90 5.18 -1.44 -0.75
C CYS A 90 4.86 -1.30 -2.24
N MET A 91 5.48 -0.32 -2.90
CA MET A 91 5.30 -0.08 -4.34
C MET A 91 5.69 -1.29 -5.18
N ASP A 92 6.79 -1.95 -4.84
CA ASP A 92 7.23 -3.15 -5.55
C ASP A 92 6.30 -4.35 -5.31
N CYS A 93 5.78 -4.53 -4.10
CA CYS A 93 4.78 -5.56 -3.82
C CYS A 93 3.49 -5.35 -4.65
N ILE A 94 3.02 -4.11 -4.76
CA ILE A 94 1.86 -3.75 -5.59
C ILE A 94 2.15 -4.05 -7.07
N LYS A 95 3.31 -3.63 -7.58
CA LYS A 95 3.74 -3.91 -8.97
C LYS A 95 3.78 -5.41 -9.25
N GLN A 96 4.35 -6.21 -8.35
CA GLN A 96 4.45 -7.65 -8.51
C GLN A 96 3.07 -8.32 -8.57
N LYS A 97 2.16 -7.97 -7.66
CA LYS A 97 0.79 -8.50 -7.67
C LYS A 97 0.05 -8.14 -8.95
N PHE A 98 0.20 -6.90 -9.42
CA PHE A 98 -0.44 -6.46 -10.66
C PHE A 98 0.12 -7.21 -11.89
N ASN A 99 1.43 -7.40 -11.95
CA ASN A 99 2.08 -8.16 -13.00
C ASN A 99 1.68 -9.64 -12.99
N SER A 100 1.50 -10.25 -11.83
CA SER A 100 0.97 -11.61 -11.70
C SER A 100 -0.45 -11.73 -12.26
N ILE A 101 -1.36 -10.85 -11.85
CA ILE A 101 -2.75 -10.85 -12.36
C ILE A 101 -2.76 -10.63 -13.88
N LYS A 102 -1.94 -9.71 -14.39
CA LYS A 102 -1.76 -9.49 -15.82
C LYS A 102 -1.29 -10.76 -16.53
N GLY A 103 -0.30 -11.45 -15.97
CA GLY A 103 0.25 -12.69 -16.49
C GLY A 103 -0.81 -13.79 -16.59
N ASP A 104 -1.55 -14.03 -15.50
CA ASP A 104 -2.59 -15.05 -15.44
C ASP A 104 -3.69 -14.81 -16.48
N LEU A 105 -4.18 -13.57 -16.58
CA LEU A 105 -5.23 -13.20 -17.54
C LEU A 105 -4.76 -13.34 -18.98
N LYS A 106 -3.50 -12.94 -19.26
CA LYS A 106 -2.91 -13.11 -20.59
C LYS A 106 -2.75 -14.59 -20.93
N GLY A 107 -2.22 -15.40 -20.02
CA GLY A 107 -2.01 -16.84 -20.22
C GLY A 107 -3.30 -17.58 -20.52
N GLN A 108 -4.42 -17.22 -19.87
CA GLN A 108 -5.73 -17.80 -20.18
C GLN A 108 -6.21 -17.47 -21.60
N ILE A 109 -6.05 -16.21 -22.04
CA ILE A 109 -6.43 -15.81 -23.40
C ILE A 109 -5.56 -16.52 -24.43
N ASP A 110 -4.24 -16.56 -24.20
CA ASP A 110 -3.29 -17.19 -25.11
C ASP A 110 -3.57 -18.69 -25.23
N SER A 111 -3.88 -19.37 -24.12
CA SER A 111 -4.27 -20.79 -24.14
C SER A 111 -5.57 -21.05 -24.90
N ASP A 112 -6.60 -20.22 -24.70
CA ASP A 112 -7.86 -20.33 -25.44
C ASP A 112 -7.63 -20.08 -26.95
N MET A 113 -6.76 -19.14 -27.31
CA MET A 113 -6.41 -18.85 -28.71
C MET A 113 -5.65 -20.00 -29.39
N ILE A 114 -4.72 -20.64 -28.68
CA ILE A 114 -4.00 -21.82 -29.18
C ILE A 114 -4.99 -22.93 -29.49
N LYS A 115 -5.93 -23.23 -28.59
CA LYS A 115 -6.96 -24.26 -28.82
C LYS A 115 -7.81 -23.98 -30.07
N ILE A 116 -8.20 -22.73 -30.30
CA ILE A 116 -8.94 -22.36 -31.52
C ILE A 116 -8.07 -22.57 -32.76
N SER A 117 -6.78 -22.20 -32.69
CA SER A 117 -5.84 -22.39 -33.80
C SER A 117 -5.66 -23.88 -34.13
N ASP A 118 -5.51 -24.71 -33.11
CA ASP A 118 -5.37 -26.16 -33.25
C ASP A 118 -6.63 -26.77 -33.87
N ASN A 119 -7.81 -26.40 -33.37
CA ASN A 119 -9.08 -26.83 -33.92
C ASN A 119 -9.21 -26.42 -35.39
N CYS A 120 -8.88 -25.18 -35.74
CA CYS A 120 -8.92 -24.69 -37.12
C CYS A 120 -8.01 -25.50 -38.05
N THR A 121 -6.78 -25.77 -37.59
CA THR A 121 -5.80 -26.57 -38.34
C THR A 121 -6.29 -28.00 -38.54
N GLN A 122 -6.85 -28.61 -37.48
CA GLN A 122 -7.38 -29.96 -37.52
C GLN A 122 -8.57 -30.08 -38.48
N TYR A 123 -9.53 -29.15 -38.43
CA TYR A 123 -10.66 -29.13 -39.36
C TYR A 123 -10.20 -28.95 -40.81
N GLN A 124 -9.21 -28.10 -41.05
CA GLN A 124 -8.66 -27.88 -42.39
C GLN A 124 -7.92 -29.12 -42.92
N GLN A 125 -7.16 -29.81 -42.06
CA GLN A 125 -6.54 -31.09 -42.42
C GLN A 125 -7.56 -32.17 -42.72
N ASN A 126 -8.59 -32.32 -41.88
CA ASN A 126 -9.67 -33.29 -42.10
C ASN A 126 -10.39 -33.02 -43.42
N MET A 127 -10.73 -31.76 -43.70
CA MET A 127 -11.35 -31.35 -44.95
C MET A 127 -10.47 -31.68 -46.15
N ASN A 128 -9.16 -31.39 -46.07
CA ASN A 128 -8.24 -31.71 -47.16
C ASN A 128 -8.14 -33.23 -47.36
N ASN A 129 -8.00 -34.02 -46.31
CA ASN A 129 -7.91 -35.48 -46.40
C ASN A 129 -9.18 -36.11 -47.00
N GLU A 130 -10.35 -35.54 -46.70
CA GLU A 130 -11.63 -36.00 -47.23
C GLU A 130 -11.83 -35.60 -48.71
N LEU A 131 -11.26 -34.47 -49.15
CA LEU A 131 -11.42 -33.96 -50.53
C LEU A 131 -10.30 -34.37 -51.50
N GLU A 132 -9.06 -34.54 -51.04
CA GLU A 132 -7.89 -34.86 -51.87
C GLU A 132 -8.08 -36.06 -52.81
N PRO A 133 -8.65 -37.20 -52.37
CA PRO A 133 -8.88 -38.34 -53.27
C PRO A 133 -9.72 -37.98 -54.51
N PHE A 134 -10.68 -37.07 -54.35
CA PHE A 134 -11.60 -36.68 -55.43
C PHE A 134 -11.03 -35.58 -56.32
N LYS A 135 -10.18 -34.69 -55.80
CA LYS A 135 -9.50 -33.65 -56.60
C LYS A 135 -8.66 -34.28 -57.71
N THR A 136 -7.94 -35.36 -57.39
CA THR A 136 -7.10 -36.08 -58.36
C THR A 136 -7.96 -36.85 -59.36
N THR A 137 -9.06 -37.44 -58.89
CA THR A 137 -9.96 -38.26 -59.71
C THR A 137 -10.75 -37.43 -60.73
N ILE A 138 -11.22 -36.22 -60.37
CA ILE A 138 -11.91 -35.29 -61.29
C ILE A 138 -10.98 -34.70 -62.36
N ARG A 139 -9.67 -34.67 -62.10
CA ARG A 139 -8.69 -34.13 -63.05
C ARG A 139 -8.48 -35.06 -64.26
N ASN A 140 -8.78 -36.34 -64.10
CA ASN A 140 -8.81 -37.31 -65.18
C ASN A 140 -10.17 -37.24 -65.88
N ASP A 141 -10.18 -37.42 -67.19
CA ASP A 141 -11.42 -37.50 -67.95
C ASP A 141 -12.32 -38.64 -67.44
N LEU A 142 -13.61 -38.37 -67.24
CA LEU A 142 -14.59 -39.31 -66.67
C LEU A 142 -14.61 -40.67 -67.37
N HIS A 143 -14.33 -40.69 -68.68
CA HIS A 143 -14.33 -41.89 -69.52
C HIS A 143 -13.09 -42.78 -69.32
N ILE A 144 -12.07 -42.29 -68.58
CA ILE A 144 -10.82 -42.99 -68.30
C ILE A 144 -10.86 -43.65 -66.91
N LEU A 145 -11.81 -43.27 -66.06
CA LEU A 145 -11.95 -43.81 -64.70
C LEU A 145 -12.44 -45.26 -64.72
N ASN A 146 -11.88 -46.09 -63.84
CA ASN A 146 -12.40 -47.45 -63.63
C ASN A 146 -13.68 -47.44 -62.77
N GLN A 147 -14.40 -48.57 -62.76
CA GLN A 147 -15.68 -48.69 -62.05
C GLN A 147 -15.60 -48.36 -60.55
N THR A 148 -14.47 -48.66 -59.90
CA THR A 148 -14.25 -48.39 -58.46
C THR A 148 -14.08 -46.91 -58.18
N GLU A 149 -13.33 -46.20 -59.03
CA GLU A 149 -13.15 -44.74 -58.98
C GLU A 149 -14.47 -44.02 -59.24
N LEU A 150 -15.21 -44.46 -60.26
CA LEU A 150 -16.52 -43.91 -60.61
C LEU A 150 -17.53 -44.09 -59.46
N ASN A 151 -17.59 -45.29 -58.87
CA ASN A 151 -18.46 -45.56 -57.72
C ASN A 151 -18.10 -44.70 -56.51
N SER A 152 -16.81 -44.41 -56.30
CA SER A 152 -16.35 -43.53 -55.22
C SER A 152 -16.77 -42.08 -55.45
N LEU A 153 -16.68 -41.57 -56.68
CA LEU A 153 -17.17 -40.25 -57.05
C LEU A 153 -18.69 -40.11 -56.89
N VAL A 154 -19.46 -41.13 -57.28
CA VAL A 154 -20.92 -41.12 -57.10
C VAL A 154 -21.28 -41.08 -55.62
N LYS A 155 -20.59 -41.85 -54.77
CA LYS A 155 -20.78 -41.78 -53.31
C LYS A 155 -20.45 -40.39 -52.76
N PHE A 156 -19.32 -39.81 -53.16
CA PHE A 156 -18.97 -38.45 -52.77
C PHE A 156 -20.04 -37.44 -53.20
N TYR A 157 -20.54 -37.50 -54.43
CA TYR A 157 -21.62 -36.62 -54.90
C TYR A 157 -22.87 -36.73 -54.03
N GLN A 158 -23.25 -37.95 -53.64
CA GLN A 158 -24.40 -38.19 -52.74
C GLN A 158 -24.17 -37.65 -51.33
N GLU A 159 -22.93 -37.64 -50.84
CA GLU A 159 -22.57 -37.19 -49.49
C GLU A 159 -22.16 -35.71 -49.42
N ALA A 160 -21.80 -35.08 -50.54
CA ALA A 160 -21.31 -33.70 -50.63
C ALA A 160 -22.18 -32.67 -49.90
N PRO A 161 -23.54 -32.72 -49.95
CA PRO A 161 -24.37 -31.80 -49.19
C PRO A 161 -24.20 -31.94 -47.67
N LYS A 162 -23.98 -33.16 -47.17
CA LYS A 162 -23.74 -33.43 -45.74
C LYS A 162 -22.36 -32.94 -45.32
N ILE A 163 -21.34 -33.22 -46.14
CA ILE A 163 -19.96 -32.77 -45.94
C ILE A 163 -19.92 -31.24 -45.90
N HIS A 164 -20.52 -30.56 -46.87
CA HIS A 164 -20.62 -29.11 -46.92
C HIS A 164 -21.29 -28.55 -45.65
N LYS A 165 -22.43 -29.14 -45.24
CA LYS A 165 -23.15 -28.72 -44.03
C LYS A 165 -22.32 -28.93 -42.75
N HIS A 166 -21.54 -30.01 -42.67
CA HIS A 166 -20.66 -30.28 -41.53
C HIS A 166 -19.59 -29.19 -41.38
N TYR A 167 -18.81 -28.93 -42.44
CA TYR A 167 -17.74 -27.92 -42.40
C TYR A 167 -18.26 -26.49 -42.30
N SER A 168 -19.44 -26.19 -42.85
CA SER A 168 -20.11 -24.89 -42.65
C SER A 168 -20.42 -24.66 -41.17
N LYS A 169 -21.01 -25.66 -40.49
CA LYS A 169 -21.28 -25.59 -39.05
C LYS A 169 -20.00 -25.49 -38.22
N ALA A 170 -18.95 -26.23 -38.59
CA ALA A 170 -17.66 -26.14 -37.90
C ALA A 170 -17.07 -24.72 -38.02
N ALA A 171 -17.15 -24.09 -39.20
CA ALA A 171 -16.72 -22.71 -39.40
C ALA A 171 -17.51 -21.71 -38.55
N GLU A 172 -18.84 -21.88 -38.45
CA GLU A 172 -19.69 -21.07 -37.57
C GLU A 172 -19.28 -21.22 -36.10
N GLN A 173 -19.06 -22.45 -35.62
CA GLN A 173 -18.63 -22.71 -34.24
C GLN A 173 -17.29 -22.07 -33.92
N ILE A 174 -16.29 -22.20 -34.80
CA ILE A 174 -14.99 -21.53 -34.66
C ILE A 174 -15.17 -20.01 -34.55
N GLN A 175 -16.07 -19.44 -35.36
CA GLN A 175 -16.33 -18.01 -35.34
C GLN A 175 -17.00 -17.57 -34.03
N GLU A 176 -17.96 -18.34 -33.51
CA GLU A 176 -18.56 -18.09 -32.20
C GLU A 176 -17.52 -18.13 -31.07
N GLU A 177 -16.62 -19.12 -31.07
CA GLU A 177 -15.56 -19.22 -30.08
C GLU A 177 -14.60 -18.02 -30.13
N LYS A 178 -14.22 -17.58 -31.34
CA LYS A 178 -13.42 -16.36 -31.53
C LYS A 178 -14.10 -15.14 -30.92
N GLN A 179 -15.41 -14.98 -31.10
CA GLN A 179 -16.18 -13.90 -30.50
C GLN A 179 -16.24 -14.02 -28.97
N LYS A 180 -16.42 -15.24 -28.43
CA LYS A 180 -16.38 -15.48 -26.97
C LYS A 180 -15.04 -15.08 -26.35
N ILE A 181 -13.91 -15.40 -27.00
CA ILE A 181 -12.58 -14.95 -26.54
C ILE A 181 -12.48 -13.42 -26.58
N LYS A 182 -12.95 -12.77 -27.66
CA LYS A 182 -12.95 -11.30 -27.76
C LYS A 182 -13.75 -10.66 -26.63
N GLN A 183 -14.91 -11.21 -26.29
CA GLN A 183 -15.71 -10.75 -25.15
C GLN A 183 -15.02 -11.01 -23.81
N LYS A 184 -14.41 -12.19 -23.61
CA LYS A 184 -13.60 -12.48 -22.40
C LYS A 184 -12.47 -11.45 -22.23
N LYS A 185 -11.73 -11.13 -23.30
CA LYS A 185 -10.68 -10.11 -23.30
C LYS A 185 -11.22 -8.75 -22.82
N GLN A 186 -12.36 -8.32 -23.34
CA GLN A 186 -12.98 -7.06 -22.91
C GLN A 186 -13.40 -7.10 -21.43
N LYS A 187 -14.01 -8.20 -20.96
CA LYS A 187 -14.38 -8.38 -19.54
C LYS A 187 -13.16 -8.32 -18.62
N TYR A 188 -12.05 -8.95 -19.01
CA TYR A 188 -10.82 -8.91 -18.23
C TYR A 188 -10.19 -7.51 -18.18
N LEU A 189 -10.16 -6.79 -19.30
CA LEU A 189 -9.71 -5.38 -19.31
C LEU A 189 -10.60 -4.47 -18.44
N ALA A 190 -11.91 -4.70 -18.44
CA ALA A 190 -12.83 -3.97 -17.55
C ALA A 190 -12.55 -4.29 -16.07
N LYS A 191 -12.33 -5.57 -15.74
CA LYS A 191 -11.99 -6.00 -14.38
C LYS A 191 -10.67 -5.37 -13.90
N MET A 192 -9.63 -5.34 -14.74
CA MET A 192 -8.36 -4.70 -14.39
C MET A 192 -8.54 -3.21 -14.11
N ARG A 193 -9.31 -2.50 -14.95
CA ARG A 193 -9.63 -1.08 -14.72
C ARG A 193 -10.37 -0.85 -13.41
N SER A 194 -11.36 -1.69 -13.11
CA SER A 194 -12.12 -1.61 -11.86
C SER A 194 -11.24 -1.84 -10.63
N ILE A 195 -10.36 -2.85 -10.63
CA ILE A 195 -9.42 -3.09 -9.53
C ILE A 195 -8.52 -1.88 -9.31
N MET A 196 -8.00 -1.28 -10.39
CA MET A 196 -7.13 -0.11 -10.29
C MET A 196 -7.87 1.12 -9.77
N GLN A 197 -9.13 1.32 -10.17
CA GLN A 197 -9.97 2.39 -9.63
C GLN A 197 -10.25 2.23 -8.14
N ILE A 198 -10.52 1.01 -7.68
CA ILE A 198 -10.73 0.73 -6.24
C ILE A 198 -9.46 1.05 -5.45
N LEU A 199 -8.29 0.56 -5.91
CA LEU A 199 -7.01 0.83 -5.24
C LEU A 199 -6.69 2.33 -5.18
N LEU A 200 -6.92 3.06 -6.27
CA LEU A 200 -6.72 4.51 -6.30
C LEU A 200 -7.69 5.25 -5.37
N LYS A 201 -8.95 4.78 -5.29
CA LYS A 201 -9.94 5.34 -4.39
C LYS A 201 -9.54 5.12 -2.94
N ASP A 202 -9.22 3.89 -2.55
CA ASP A 202 -8.82 3.55 -1.18
C ASP A 202 -7.54 4.30 -0.76
N PHE A 203 -6.59 4.46 -1.69
CA PHE A 203 -5.40 5.28 -1.48
C PHE A 203 -5.75 6.75 -1.22
N ASN A 204 -6.60 7.35 -2.04
CA ASN A 204 -7.05 8.73 -1.84
C ASN A 204 -7.84 8.90 -0.54
N GLU A 205 -8.68 7.94 -0.16
CA GLU A 205 -9.39 7.95 1.12
C GLU A 205 -8.41 7.90 2.30
N LEU A 206 -7.39 7.05 2.27
CA LEU A 206 -6.33 7.01 3.28
C LEU A 206 -5.55 8.33 3.40
N MET A 207 -5.25 8.98 2.27
CA MET A 207 -4.53 10.27 2.25
C MET A 207 -5.39 11.43 2.75
N THR A 208 -6.71 11.39 2.52
CA THR A 208 -7.64 12.46 2.92
C THR A 208 -8.16 12.28 4.36
N SER A 209 -8.31 11.05 4.84
CA SER A 209 -8.85 10.76 6.18
C SER A 209 -7.87 11.01 7.34
N LYS A 210 -6.56 11.11 7.09
CA LYS A 210 -5.57 11.52 8.10
C LYS A 210 -5.41 13.03 8.28
N ASN A 211 -6.05 13.86 7.45
CA ASN A 211 -5.93 15.33 7.50
C ASN A 211 -7.07 16.03 8.27
N VAL A 212 -7.89 15.31 9.05
CA VAL A 212 -9.09 15.89 9.72
C VAL A 212 -9.01 15.86 11.26
N GLN A 213 -7.84 15.64 11.87
CA GLN A 213 -7.68 15.83 13.32
C GLN A 213 -6.32 16.46 13.66
N PHE A 214 -6.18 17.75 13.34
CA PHE A 214 -5.23 18.63 14.00
C PHE A 214 -5.86 20.02 14.05
N ASP A 215 -6.83 20.19 14.94
CA ASP A 215 -7.14 21.50 15.52
C ASP A 215 -7.53 21.27 16.99
N ASP A 216 -6.87 22.04 17.85
CA ASP A 216 -7.09 22.28 19.28
C ASP A 216 -6.90 21.12 20.28
N CYS A 217 -5.75 21.10 20.97
CA CYS A 217 -5.66 21.46 22.40
C CYS A 217 -4.24 21.18 22.96
N PHE A 218 -3.65 22.15 23.64
CA PHE A 218 -2.54 21.96 24.57
C PHE A 218 -2.98 21.06 25.74
N ASP A 219 -2.22 20.01 26.07
CA ASP A 219 -1.60 19.85 27.38
C ASP A 219 -0.85 18.51 27.49
N TYR A 220 0.20 18.54 28.30
CA TYR A 220 1.11 17.45 28.60
C TYR A 220 0.38 16.22 29.16
N GLU A 221 0.53 15.06 28.51
CA GLU A 221 0.69 13.78 29.21
C GLU A 221 1.28 12.71 28.28
N THR A 222 2.39 12.11 28.72
CA THR A 222 3.12 11.02 28.05
C THR A 222 2.23 9.83 27.72
N PRO A 223 2.24 9.28 26.48
CA PRO A 223 1.63 7.99 26.23
C PRO A 223 2.65 6.86 26.49
N GLN A 224 2.34 6.04 27.49
CA GLN A 224 2.87 4.69 27.63
C GLN A 224 2.75 3.92 26.31
N LYS A 225 3.80 3.17 26.00
CA LYS A 225 3.91 2.16 24.93
C LYS A 225 2.58 1.42 24.67
N GLN A 226 1.88 1.76 23.59
CA GLN A 226 1.03 0.80 22.90
C GLN A 226 1.81 0.18 21.75
N ILE A 227 2.40 -0.98 22.05
CA ILE A 227 2.90 -1.90 21.03
C ILE A 227 1.68 -2.39 20.24
N MET A 228 1.48 -1.86 19.03
CA MET A 228 0.50 -2.44 18.11
C MET A 228 0.98 -3.84 17.71
N SER A 229 0.27 -4.86 18.17
CA SER A 229 0.52 -6.26 17.83
C SER A 229 0.32 -6.50 16.32
N PRO A 230 1.23 -7.23 15.63
CA PRO A 230 1.15 -7.52 14.19
C PRO A 230 -0.08 -8.30 13.72
N ASN A 231 -0.94 -8.76 14.64
CA ASN A 231 -2.02 -9.70 14.34
C ASN A 231 -3.34 -9.09 13.83
N LYS A 232 -3.46 -7.76 13.70
CA LYS A 232 -4.71 -7.15 13.18
C LYS A 232 -4.83 -7.14 11.65
N MET A 233 -3.76 -7.38 10.90
CA MET A 233 -3.80 -7.40 9.43
C MET A 233 -4.14 -8.79 8.85
N ILE A 234 -4.09 -9.84 9.66
CA ILE A 234 -4.35 -11.23 9.23
C ILE A 234 -5.86 -11.51 9.08
N ASN A 235 -6.72 -10.77 9.77
CA ASN A 235 -8.16 -11.07 9.83
C ASN A 235 -8.97 -10.66 8.57
N LEU A 236 -8.43 -9.82 7.68
CA LEU A 236 -9.12 -9.38 6.45
C LEU A 236 -8.97 -10.37 5.28
N VAL A 237 -7.98 -11.26 5.32
CA VAL A 237 -7.76 -12.27 4.27
C VAL A 237 -8.64 -13.51 4.50
N GLU A 238 -9.01 -13.81 5.75
CA GLU A 238 -9.86 -14.97 6.07
C GLU A 238 -11.36 -14.70 5.87
N THR A 239 -11.82 -13.46 6.03
CA THR A 239 -13.22 -13.08 5.73
C THR A 239 -13.54 -13.10 4.22
N ALA A 240 -12.53 -12.96 3.36
CA ALA A 240 -12.70 -13.15 1.91
C ALA A 240 -12.61 -14.63 1.46
N ARG A 241 -12.13 -15.53 2.32
CA ARG A 241 -12.07 -16.98 2.04
C ARG A 241 -13.32 -17.74 2.51
N SER A 242 -13.99 -17.28 3.57
CA SER A 242 -15.22 -17.92 4.09
C SER A 242 -16.45 -17.76 3.19
N SER A 243 -16.42 -16.85 2.20
CA SER A 243 -17.48 -16.70 1.20
C SER A 243 -17.37 -17.65 -0.01
N ARG A 244 -16.38 -18.57 -0.04
CA ARG A 244 -16.22 -19.58 -1.11
C ARG A 244 -16.99 -20.89 -0.87
N ARG A 245 -18.20 -20.85 -0.31
CA ARG A 245 -19.15 -21.97 -0.46
C ARG A 245 -20.17 -21.59 -1.53
N PHE A 246 -19.85 -21.98 -2.76
CA PHE A 246 -20.83 -21.96 -3.84
C PHE A 246 -22.00 -22.89 -3.47
N PRO A 247 -23.26 -22.41 -3.46
CA PRO A 247 -24.41 -23.30 -3.35
C PRO A 247 -24.51 -24.10 -4.65
N MET A 248 -23.98 -25.33 -4.63
CA MET A 248 -24.13 -26.28 -5.72
C MET A 248 -25.60 -26.71 -5.75
N SER A 249 -26.28 -26.54 -6.90
CA SER A 249 -27.68 -26.94 -7.01
C SER A 249 -27.82 -28.46 -6.82
N GLN A 250 -28.93 -28.91 -6.21
CA GLN A 250 -29.17 -30.34 -5.96
C GLN A 250 -29.07 -31.19 -7.24
N THR A 251 -29.40 -30.60 -8.40
CA THR A 251 -29.26 -31.22 -9.72
C THR A 251 -27.79 -31.46 -10.10
N GLN A 252 -26.89 -30.52 -9.80
CA GLN A 252 -25.45 -30.67 -10.05
C GLN A 252 -24.79 -31.73 -9.16
N LYS A 253 -25.28 -31.91 -7.92
CA LYS A 253 -24.81 -32.99 -7.03
C LYS A 253 -25.14 -34.39 -7.58
N LYS A 254 -26.32 -34.59 -8.19
CA LYS A 254 -26.69 -35.89 -8.78
C LYS A 254 -25.80 -36.29 -9.96
N TYR A 255 -25.45 -35.35 -10.84
CA TYR A 255 -24.54 -35.63 -11.96
C TYR A 255 -23.11 -35.93 -11.52
N PHE A 256 -22.62 -35.27 -10.48
CA PHE A 256 -21.27 -35.51 -9.97
C PHE A 256 -21.15 -36.87 -9.27
N LEU A 257 -22.15 -37.28 -8.49
CA LEU A 257 -22.20 -38.59 -7.85
C LEU A 257 -22.30 -39.73 -8.88
N ALA A 258 -23.11 -39.58 -9.93
CA ALA A 258 -23.22 -40.56 -11.01
C ALA A 258 -21.94 -40.70 -11.85
N ALA A 259 -21.16 -39.62 -11.99
CA ALA A 259 -19.89 -39.64 -12.71
C ALA A 259 -18.75 -40.29 -11.91
N VAL A 260 -18.82 -40.24 -10.58
CA VAL A 260 -17.83 -40.85 -9.68
C VAL A 260 -18.10 -42.34 -9.48
N THR A 261 -19.36 -42.77 -9.42
CA THR A 261 -19.68 -44.21 -9.30
C THR A 261 -19.46 -44.99 -10.59
N LYS A 262 -19.56 -44.35 -11.78
CA LYS A 262 -19.30 -45.03 -13.07
C LYS A 262 -17.82 -45.31 -13.37
N LYS A 263 -16.90 -44.86 -12.50
CA LYS A 263 -15.46 -45.16 -12.58
C LYS A 263 -15.01 -46.27 -11.61
N LEU A 264 -15.95 -46.87 -10.88
CA LEU A 264 -15.70 -47.90 -9.87
C LEU A 264 -16.40 -49.24 -10.18
N GLU A 265 -16.90 -49.42 -11.41
CA GLU A 265 -17.33 -50.71 -11.97
C GLU A 265 -16.45 -51.09 -13.16
#